data_AF-A0A482IZG7-F1
#
_entry.id   AF-A0A482IZG7-F1
#
_cell.length_a   1.000
_cell.length_b   1.000
_cell.length_c   1.000
_cell.angle_alpha   90.00
_cell.angle_beta   90.00
_cell.angle_gamma   90.00
#
_symmetry.space_group_name_H-M   'P 1'
#
loop_
_entity.id
_entity.type
_entity.pdbx_description
1 polymer ?
#
loop_
_entity_poly.entity_id
_entity_poly.type
_entity_poly.pdbx_seq_one_letter_code
_entity_poly.pdbx_strand_id
1 'polypeptide(L)'
;MPKAKTTAADRSSSEQAVQLLDAATEHVLAHGLGDLSLRNVADALGTSHRMLIYYFGSADGFWQALLFRVRHTEQQARMRAFSGGMDTGAAMEAAWDRYSAPGYLPVMQLLFEIYGRAIRDRDRFSGFLEDVVGSWTSMLAERLQQSMNISEEEARLYARVEVATMRGLLLDLITTGDRKGTTAALKYFASKMATPGKGRKGA
;
A
#
# COMPACT_ATOMS: atom_id res chain seq x y z
N MET A 1 1.30 -29.93 -22.87
CA MET A 1 0.44 -30.33 -21.73
C MET A 1 -0.87 -29.56 -21.82
N PRO A 2 -2.05 -30.19 -21.69
CA PRO A 2 -3.31 -29.46 -21.79
C PRO A 2 -3.55 -28.66 -20.49
N LYS A 3 -3.82 -27.36 -20.61
CA LYS A 3 -4.29 -26.53 -19.48
C LYS A 3 -5.64 -27.10 -19.00
N ALA A 4 -5.74 -27.46 -17.71
CA ALA A 4 -6.97 -27.92 -17.11
C ALA A 4 -8.08 -26.88 -17.32
N LYS A 5 -9.24 -27.30 -17.87
CA LYS A 5 -10.42 -26.44 -18.01
C LYS A 5 -11.05 -26.26 -16.63
N THR A 6 -10.98 -25.04 -16.07
CA THR A 6 -11.66 -24.66 -14.84
C THR A 6 -13.17 -24.93 -14.94
N THR A 7 -13.72 -25.67 -13.97
CA THR A 7 -15.14 -26.05 -13.97
C THR A 7 -16.03 -24.82 -13.74
N ALA A 8 -17.34 -24.93 -14.02
CA ALA A 8 -18.29 -23.84 -13.75
C ALA A 8 -18.42 -23.55 -12.24
N ALA A 9 -18.28 -24.59 -11.40
CA ALA A 9 -18.27 -24.46 -9.94
C ALA A 9 -17.03 -23.73 -9.43
N ASP A 10 -15.84 -24.04 -9.97
CA ASP A 10 -14.59 -23.34 -9.62
C ASP A 10 -14.63 -21.86 -10.02
N ARG A 11 -15.25 -21.55 -11.16
CA ARG A 11 -15.45 -20.16 -11.62
C ARG A 11 -16.40 -19.39 -10.70
N SER A 12 -17.54 -19.98 -10.34
CA SER A 12 -18.50 -19.37 -9.41
C SER A 12 -17.89 -19.13 -8.03
N SER A 13 -17.12 -20.10 -7.52
CA SER A 13 -16.36 -19.97 -6.26
C SER A 13 -15.31 -18.84 -6.33
N SER A 14 -14.58 -18.75 -7.45
CA SER A 14 -13.62 -17.67 -7.70
C SER A 14 -14.29 -16.29 -7.80
N GLU A 15 -15.42 -16.19 -8.50
CA GLU A 15 -16.20 -14.94 -8.61
C GLU A 15 -16.73 -14.49 -7.24
N GLN A 16 -17.23 -15.42 -6.42
CA GLN A 16 -17.65 -15.14 -5.04
C GLN A 16 -16.50 -14.68 -4.16
N ALA A 17 -15.32 -15.33 -4.27
CA ALA A 17 -14.12 -14.91 -3.54
C ALA A 17 -13.72 -13.48 -3.92
N VAL A 18 -13.76 -13.14 -5.21
CA VAL A 18 -13.47 -11.78 -5.70
C VAL A 18 -14.50 -10.77 -5.17
N GLN A 19 -15.79 -11.08 -5.20
CA GLN A 19 -16.83 -10.19 -4.67
C GLN A 19 -16.68 -9.95 -3.18
N LEU A 20 -16.38 -10.99 -2.39
CA LEU A 20 -16.10 -10.85 -0.96
C LEU A 20 -14.86 -9.99 -0.71
N LEU A 21 -13.82 -10.14 -1.55
CA LEU A 21 -12.61 -9.34 -1.44
C LEU A 21 -12.83 -7.87 -1.80
N ASP A 22 -13.66 -7.59 -2.81
CA ASP A 22 -14.01 -6.25 -3.24
C ASP A 22 -14.88 -5.55 -2.20
N ALA A 23 -15.90 -6.23 -1.68
CA ALA A 23 -16.72 -5.71 -0.58
C ALA A 23 -15.89 -5.49 0.70
N ALA A 24 -14.95 -6.39 1.01
CA ALA A 24 -14.03 -6.20 2.12
C ALA A 24 -13.13 -4.97 1.91
N THR A 25 -12.63 -4.79 0.69
CA THR A 25 -11.81 -3.64 0.30
C THR A 25 -12.59 -2.33 0.46
N GLU A 26 -13.81 -2.27 -0.06
CA GLU A 26 -14.69 -1.10 0.08
C GLU A 26 -15.01 -0.80 1.54
N HIS A 27 -15.37 -1.83 2.32
CA HIS A 27 -15.66 -1.68 3.73
C HIS A 27 -14.47 -1.10 4.49
N VAL A 28 -13.27 -1.65 4.28
CA VAL A 28 -12.02 -1.18 4.90
C VAL A 28 -11.66 0.24 4.50
N LEU A 29 -11.85 0.60 3.23
CA LEU A 29 -11.57 1.96 2.75
C LEU A 29 -12.57 2.99 3.31
N ALA A 30 -13.83 2.59 3.54
CA ALA A 30 -14.88 3.49 4.01
C ALA A 30 -14.92 3.63 5.54
N HIS A 31 -14.67 2.55 6.28
CA HIS A 31 -14.88 2.50 7.73
C HIS A 31 -13.59 2.31 8.53
N GLY A 32 -12.45 2.12 7.85
CA GLY A 32 -11.27 1.57 8.48
C GLY A 32 -11.51 0.13 8.93
N LEU A 33 -10.66 -0.37 9.82
CA LEU A 33 -10.69 -1.77 10.25
C LEU A 33 -11.24 -2.01 11.65
N GLY A 34 -11.59 -0.95 12.39
CA GLY A 34 -12.20 -1.03 13.72
C GLY A 34 -11.53 -2.07 14.63
N ASP A 35 -12.34 -2.88 15.31
CA ASP A 35 -11.86 -4.10 15.97
C ASP A 35 -11.52 -5.17 14.91
N LEU A 36 -10.22 -5.31 14.64
CA LEU A 36 -9.58 -6.20 13.67
C LEU A 36 -9.80 -7.69 13.96
N SER A 37 -11.02 -8.19 13.78
CA SER A 37 -11.28 -9.63 13.78
C SER A 37 -11.84 -10.08 12.44
N LEU A 38 -11.38 -11.25 11.98
CA LEU A 38 -11.94 -11.91 10.80
C LEU A 38 -13.46 -12.14 10.93
N ARG A 39 -13.97 -12.22 12.17
CA ARG A 39 -15.40 -12.30 12.46
C ARG A 39 -16.12 -10.98 12.14
N ASN A 40 -15.62 -9.86 12.63
CA ASN A 40 -16.25 -8.55 12.38
C ASN A 40 -16.28 -8.24 10.88
N VAL A 41 -15.20 -8.55 10.16
CA VAL A 41 -15.17 -8.40 8.70
C VAL A 41 -16.17 -9.34 8.03
N ALA A 42 -16.26 -10.60 8.46
CA ALA A 42 -17.26 -11.52 7.92
C ALA A 42 -18.69 -11.03 8.15
N ASP A 43 -18.99 -10.55 9.36
CA ASP A 43 -20.31 -10.02 9.74
C ASP A 43 -20.68 -8.79 8.90
N ALA A 44 -19.72 -7.87 8.70
CA ALA A 44 -19.91 -6.69 7.85
C ALA A 44 -20.17 -7.05 6.38
N LEU A 45 -19.63 -8.18 5.91
CA LEU A 45 -19.83 -8.70 4.56
C LEU A 45 -21.06 -9.60 4.43
N GLY A 46 -21.79 -9.84 5.52
CA GLY A 46 -22.92 -10.77 5.55
C GLY A 46 -22.52 -12.22 5.29
N THR A 47 -21.29 -12.61 5.66
CA THR A 47 -20.76 -13.97 5.51
C THR A 47 -20.24 -14.53 6.83
N SER A 48 -19.74 -15.76 6.83
CA SER A 48 -19.08 -16.33 8.02
C SER A 48 -17.56 -16.32 7.87
N HIS A 49 -16.85 -16.19 9.00
CA HIS A 49 -15.39 -16.31 9.02
C HIS A 49 -14.88 -17.65 8.46
N ARG A 50 -15.69 -18.72 8.52
CA ARG A 50 -15.39 -20.02 7.90
C ARG A 50 -15.41 -19.94 6.37
N MET A 51 -16.33 -19.16 5.79
CA MET A 51 -16.35 -18.93 4.34
C MET A 51 -15.13 -18.14 3.88
N LEU A 52 -14.69 -17.13 4.65
CA LEU A 52 -13.43 -16.43 4.34
C LEU A 52 -12.24 -17.40 4.38
N ILE A 53 -12.13 -18.24 5.41
CA ILE A 53 -11.06 -19.26 5.47
C ILE A 53 -11.19 -20.26 4.31
N TYR A 54 -12.40 -20.63 3.91
CA TYR A 54 -12.63 -21.53 2.79
C TYR A 54 -12.08 -20.96 1.47
N TYR A 55 -12.38 -19.69 1.14
CA TYR A 55 -11.92 -19.08 -0.11
C TYR A 55 -10.44 -18.69 -0.07
N PHE A 56 -9.91 -18.28 1.08
CA PHE A 56 -8.57 -17.70 1.19
C PHE A 56 -7.57 -18.61 1.94
N GLY A 57 -7.98 -19.84 2.26
CA GLY A 57 -7.22 -20.89 2.94
C GLY A 57 -6.97 -20.65 4.43
N SER A 58 -6.86 -19.40 4.87
CA SER A 58 -6.60 -19.03 6.26
C SER A 58 -6.97 -17.57 6.54
N ALA A 59 -7.01 -17.18 7.82
CA ALA A 59 -7.17 -15.79 8.21
C ALA A 59 -6.07 -14.90 7.59
N ASP A 60 -4.80 -15.32 7.69
CA ASP A 60 -3.68 -14.58 7.11
C ASP A 60 -3.77 -14.50 5.58
N GLY A 61 -4.23 -15.57 4.92
CA GLY A 61 -4.43 -15.59 3.47
C GLY A 61 -5.49 -14.58 3.02
N PHE A 62 -6.59 -14.46 3.78
CA PHE A 62 -7.59 -13.41 3.55
C PHE A 62 -6.99 -12.01 3.72
N TRP A 63 -6.27 -11.79 4.82
CA TRP A 63 -5.65 -10.50 5.12
C TRP A 63 -4.61 -10.08 4.07
N GLN A 64 -3.82 -11.04 3.57
CA GLN A 64 -2.88 -10.82 2.49
C GLN A 64 -3.59 -10.44 1.19
N ALA A 65 -4.63 -11.19 0.81
CA ALA A 65 -5.42 -10.90 -0.38
C ALA A 65 -6.07 -9.51 -0.29
N LEU A 66 -6.60 -9.17 0.88
CA LEU A 66 -7.27 -7.89 1.13
C LEU A 66 -6.29 -6.73 1.05
N LEU A 67 -5.13 -6.82 1.72
CA LEU A 67 -4.11 -5.79 1.60
C LEU A 67 -3.58 -5.63 0.18
N PHE A 68 -3.38 -6.74 -0.53
CA PHE A 68 -2.95 -6.71 -1.92
C PHE A 68 -3.98 -5.96 -2.77
N ARG A 69 -5.28 -6.27 -2.60
CA ARG A 69 -6.38 -5.61 -3.32
C ARG A 69 -6.47 -4.12 -2.98
N VAL A 70 -6.47 -3.75 -1.70
CA VAL A 70 -6.48 -2.36 -1.24
C VAL A 70 -5.31 -1.58 -1.86
N ARG A 71 -4.09 -2.13 -1.81
CA ARG A 71 -2.89 -1.47 -2.33
C ARG A 71 -2.93 -1.32 -3.86
N HIS A 72 -3.44 -2.31 -4.59
CA HIS A 72 -3.58 -2.22 -6.04
C HIS A 72 -4.64 -1.20 -6.48
N THR A 73 -5.80 -1.17 -5.82
CA THR A 73 -6.84 -0.16 -6.08
C THR A 73 -6.29 1.26 -5.86
N GLU A 74 -5.53 1.45 -4.79
CA GLU A 74 -4.91 2.72 -4.45
C GLU A 74 -3.77 3.11 -5.40
N GLN A 75 -2.92 2.15 -5.77
CA GLN A 75 -1.88 2.35 -6.77
C GLN A 75 -2.47 2.84 -8.10
N GLN A 76 -3.59 2.29 -8.54
CA GLN A 76 -4.28 2.75 -9.76
C GLN A 76 -4.88 4.15 -9.62
N ALA A 77 -5.57 4.43 -8.50
CA ALA A 77 -6.09 5.76 -8.22
C ALA A 77 -4.96 6.81 -8.20
N ARG A 78 -3.80 6.42 -7.67
CA ARG A 78 -2.60 7.23 -7.60
C ARG A 78 -1.99 7.50 -8.97
N MET A 79 -1.80 6.48 -9.79
CA MET A 79 -1.32 6.66 -11.17
C MET A 79 -2.19 7.65 -11.97
N ARG A 80 -3.51 7.67 -11.72
CA ARG A 80 -4.43 8.63 -12.35
C ARG A 80 -4.31 10.05 -11.80
N ALA A 81 -3.98 10.20 -10.51
CA ALA A 81 -3.81 11.52 -9.88
C ALA A 81 -2.46 12.16 -10.20
N PHE A 82 -1.43 11.35 -10.45
CA PHE A 82 -0.05 11.81 -10.65
C PHE A 82 0.38 12.03 -12.10
N SER A 83 -0.50 11.74 -13.08
CA SER A 83 -0.24 11.95 -14.51
C SER A 83 -0.08 13.42 -14.95
N GLY A 84 -0.13 14.38 -14.03
CA GLY A 84 -0.15 15.82 -14.30
C GLY A 84 1.17 16.59 -14.17
N GLY A 85 2.34 15.94 -14.08
CA GLY A 85 3.63 16.67 -13.99
C GLY A 85 3.83 17.48 -12.70
N MET A 86 3.25 16.99 -11.60
CA MET A 86 3.36 17.63 -10.29
C MET A 86 4.81 17.64 -9.78
N ASP A 87 5.23 18.76 -9.17
CA ASP A 87 6.51 18.88 -8.46
C ASP A 87 6.70 17.72 -7.45
N THR A 88 7.94 17.26 -7.30
CA THR A 88 8.23 16.08 -6.46
C THR A 88 7.87 16.32 -5.00
N GLY A 89 8.12 17.51 -4.46
CA GLY A 89 7.78 17.86 -3.08
C GLY A 89 6.27 17.93 -2.89
N ALA A 90 5.57 18.63 -3.78
CA ALA A 90 4.10 18.71 -3.77
C ALA A 90 3.44 17.32 -3.86
N ALA A 91 4.01 16.42 -4.67
CA ALA A 91 3.53 15.06 -4.78
C ALA A 91 3.69 14.23 -3.50
N MET A 92 4.76 14.49 -2.75
CA MET A 92 5.00 13.83 -1.47
C MET A 92 4.03 14.37 -0.40
N GLU A 93 3.76 15.68 -0.38
CA GLU A 93 2.76 16.29 0.51
C GLU A 93 1.35 15.78 0.22
N ALA A 94 0.95 15.72 -1.06
CA ALA A 94 -0.37 15.18 -1.44
C ALA A 94 -0.53 13.70 -1.03
N ALA A 95 0.54 12.91 -1.14
CA ALA A 95 0.53 11.53 -0.67
C ALA A 95 0.41 11.43 0.86
N TRP A 96 1.10 12.29 1.60
CA TRP A 96 0.98 12.36 3.05
C TRP A 96 -0.42 12.72 3.51
N ASP A 97 -1.03 13.76 2.93
CA ASP A 97 -2.38 14.18 3.29
C ASP A 97 -3.39 13.04 3.10
N ARG A 98 -3.23 12.25 2.02
CA ARG A 98 -4.04 11.06 1.78
C ARG A 98 -3.84 9.98 2.83
N TYR A 99 -2.60 9.52 3.04
CA TYR A 99 -2.34 8.35 3.90
C TYR A 99 -2.45 8.65 5.38
N SER A 100 -2.21 9.91 5.77
CA SER A 100 -2.37 10.36 7.14
C SER A 100 -3.82 10.74 7.44
N ALA A 101 -4.73 10.79 6.47
CA ALA A 101 -6.13 11.17 6.70
C ALA A 101 -6.78 10.24 7.77
N PRO A 102 -7.63 10.77 8.68
CA PRO A 102 -8.28 9.96 9.70
C PRO A 102 -9.02 8.73 9.16
N GLY A 103 -9.69 8.85 8.01
CA GLY A 103 -10.38 7.72 7.37
C GLY A 103 -9.44 6.67 6.76
N TYR A 104 -8.18 7.00 6.52
CA TYR A 104 -7.21 6.12 5.86
C TYR A 104 -6.18 5.53 6.83
N LEU A 105 -5.90 6.20 7.95
CA LEU A 105 -4.97 5.71 8.97
C LEU A 105 -5.20 4.25 9.42
N PRO A 106 -6.44 3.76 9.59
CA PRO A 106 -6.68 2.35 9.93
C PRO A 106 -6.14 1.35 8.89
N VAL A 107 -6.12 1.73 7.61
CA VAL A 107 -5.54 0.92 6.53
C VAL A 107 -4.03 0.82 6.70
N MET A 108 -3.39 1.93 7.09
CA MET A 108 -1.94 1.96 7.36
C MET A 108 -1.58 1.17 8.62
N GLN A 109 -2.43 1.18 9.65
CA GLN A 109 -2.27 0.32 10.83
C GLN A 109 -2.27 -1.17 10.45
N LEU A 110 -3.25 -1.61 9.65
CA LEU A 110 -3.30 -2.99 9.15
C LEU A 110 -2.07 -3.36 8.32
N LEU A 111 -1.62 -2.44 7.46
CA LEU A 111 -0.41 -2.64 6.68
C LEU A 111 0.75 -3.01 7.60
N PHE A 112 0.98 -2.23 8.67
CA PHE A 112 2.07 -2.47 9.62
C PHE A 112 1.90 -3.76 10.43
N GLU A 113 0.67 -4.09 10.84
CA GLU A 113 0.39 -5.35 11.54
C GLU A 113 0.76 -6.56 10.68
N ILE A 114 0.28 -6.60 9.44
CA ILE A 114 0.58 -7.69 8.50
C ILE A 114 2.06 -7.68 8.15
N TYR A 115 2.69 -6.51 8.01
CA TYR A 115 4.14 -6.42 7.84
C TYR A 115 4.89 -7.12 8.98
N GLY A 116 4.51 -6.86 10.22
CA GLY A 116 5.12 -7.46 11.42
C GLY A 116 4.90 -8.98 11.53
N ARG A 117 3.80 -9.50 10.98
CA ARG A 117 3.55 -10.95 10.86
C ARG A 117 4.37 -11.56 9.71
N ALA A 118 4.35 -10.91 8.55
CA ALA A 118 5.03 -11.36 7.33
C ALA A 118 6.55 -11.51 7.51
N ILE A 119 7.20 -10.59 8.25
CA ILE A 119 8.63 -10.70 8.50
C ILE A 119 9.02 -11.90 9.37
N ARG A 120 8.08 -12.44 10.17
CA ARG A 120 8.28 -13.63 11.01
C ARG A 120 8.02 -14.94 10.25
N ASP A 121 7.15 -14.91 9.25
CA ASP A 121 6.78 -16.07 8.42
C ASP A 121 6.99 -15.76 6.94
N ARG A 122 8.25 -15.58 6.56
CA ARG A 122 8.60 -15.01 5.24
C ARG A 122 8.15 -15.88 4.08
N ASP A 123 8.19 -17.20 4.23
CA ASP A 123 7.84 -18.14 3.16
C ASP A 123 6.35 -18.04 2.83
N ARG A 124 5.50 -18.01 3.86
CA ARG A 124 4.05 -17.89 3.72
C ARG A 124 3.63 -16.54 3.15
N PHE A 125 4.36 -15.47 3.48
CA PHE A 125 4.05 -14.10 3.05
C PHE A 125 4.96 -13.59 1.92
N SER A 126 5.67 -14.47 1.22
CA SER A 126 6.66 -14.13 0.19
C SER A 126 6.13 -13.14 -0.86
N GLY A 127 4.98 -13.45 -1.47
CA GLY A 127 4.36 -12.56 -2.46
C GLY A 127 3.96 -11.18 -1.92
N PHE A 128 3.54 -11.09 -0.64
CA PHE A 128 3.30 -9.80 0.00
C PHE A 128 4.62 -9.05 0.23
N LEU A 129 5.66 -9.71 0.72
CA LEU A 129 6.95 -9.07 1.01
C LEU A 129 7.65 -8.57 -0.25
N GLU A 130 7.51 -9.28 -1.37
CA GLU A 130 8.02 -8.86 -2.68
C GLU A 130 7.28 -7.61 -3.18
N ASP A 131 5.95 -7.63 -3.14
CA ASP A 131 5.14 -6.53 -3.66
C ASP A 131 5.10 -5.31 -2.74
N VAL A 132 5.19 -5.49 -1.41
CA VAL A 132 4.96 -4.40 -0.45
C VAL A 132 5.96 -3.26 -0.59
N VAL A 133 7.20 -3.53 -0.98
CA VAL A 133 8.15 -2.47 -1.31
C VAL A 133 8.27 -2.32 -2.82
N GLY A 134 8.38 -3.44 -3.55
CA GLY A 134 8.73 -3.46 -4.96
C GLY A 134 7.84 -2.59 -5.83
N SER A 135 6.52 -2.80 -5.80
CA SER A 135 5.58 -2.06 -6.66
C SER A 135 5.60 -0.55 -6.40
N TRP A 136 5.73 -0.15 -5.13
CA TRP A 136 5.84 1.27 -4.75
C TRP A 136 7.14 1.89 -5.26
N THR A 137 8.27 1.20 -5.05
CA THR A 137 9.56 1.73 -5.48
C THR A 137 9.69 1.81 -6.98
N SER A 138 9.16 0.85 -7.73
CA SER A 138 9.19 0.88 -9.20
C SER A 138 8.36 2.04 -9.75
N MET A 139 7.11 2.21 -9.29
CA MET A 139 6.27 3.34 -9.70
C MET A 139 6.95 4.69 -9.39
N LEU A 140 7.46 4.87 -8.18
CA LEU A 140 8.08 6.13 -7.79
C LEU A 140 9.37 6.39 -8.57
N ALA A 141 10.16 5.36 -8.86
CA ALA A 141 11.37 5.51 -9.65
C ALA A 141 11.06 6.00 -11.07
N GLU A 142 10.06 5.43 -11.75
CA GLU A 142 9.64 5.90 -13.08
C GLU A 142 9.24 7.39 -13.06
N ARG A 143 8.45 7.79 -12.06
CA ARG A 143 8.02 9.19 -11.87
C ARG A 143 9.21 10.12 -11.59
N LEU A 144 10.11 9.72 -10.68
CA LEU A 144 11.27 10.53 -10.27
C LEU A 144 12.26 10.69 -11.42
N GLN A 145 12.47 9.62 -12.20
CA GLN A 145 13.30 9.66 -13.39
C GLN A 145 12.78 10.71 -14.39
N GLN A 146 11.47 10.73 -14.64
CA GLN A 146 10.84 11.69 -15.56
C GLN A 146 10.86 13.13 -15.02
N SER A 147 10.54 13.32 -13.74
CA SER A 147 10.40 14.66 -13.14
C SER A 147 11.73 15.34 -12.81
N MET A 148 12.75 14.57 -12.42
CA MET A 148 14.06 15.09 -12.02
C MET A 148 15.13 14.98 -13.11
N ASN A 149 14.84 14.24 -14.21
CA ASN A 149 15.80 13.96 -15.28
C ASN A 149 17.12 13.35 -14.77
N ILE A 150 16.99 12.35 -13.89
CA ILE A 150 18.09 11.61 -13.25
C ILE A 150 18.24 10.20 -13.84
N SER A 151 19.32 9.50 -13.50
CA SER A 151 19.51 8.11 -13.93
C SER A 151 18.48 7.16 -13.27
N GLU A 152 18.25 5.99 -13.87
CA GLU A 152 17.38 4.95 -13.29
C GLU A 152 17.90 4.48 -11.91
N GLU A 153 19.22 4.38 -11.75
CA GLU A 153 19.84 4.00 -10.49
C GLU A 153 19.55 5.02 -9.38
N GLU A 154 19.77 6.31 -9.67
CA GLU A 154 19.43 7.38 -8.74
C GLU A 154 17.94 7.41 -8.43
N ALA A 155 17.07 7.26 -9.43
CA ALA A 155 15.62 7.25 -9.24
C ALA A 155 15.17 6.12 -8.31
N ARG A 156 15.75 4.92 -8.43
CA ARG A 156 15.47 3.79 -7.51
C ARG A 156 15.92 4.07 -6.08
N LEU A 157 17.06 4.74 -5.90
CA LEU A 157 17.53 5.15 -4.57
C LEU A 157 16.58 6.17 -3.95
N TYR A 158 16.23 7.24 -4.68
CA TYR A 158 15.28 8.25 -4.23
C TYR A 158 13.92 7.65 -3.90
N ALA A 159 13.39 6.76 -4.74
CA ALA A 159 12.12 6.07 -4.50
C ALA A 159 12.16 5.25 -3.20
N ARG A 160 13.26 4.52 -2.95
CA ARG A 160 13.42 3.75 -1.71
C ARG A 160 13.44 4.64 -0.48
N VAL A 161 14.14 5.78 -0.54
CA VAL A 161 14.17 6.76 0.56
C VAL A 161 12.78 7.38 0.77
N GLU A 162 12.09 7.78 -0.29
CA GLU A 162 10.75 8.37 -0.20
C GLU A 162 9.75 7.40 0.47
N VAL A 163 9.74 6.13 0.06
CA VAL A 163 8.88 5.10 0.66
C VAL A 163 9.22 4.87 2.14
N ALA A 164 10.52 4.80 2.46
CA ALA A 164 10.98 4.60 3.83
C ALA A 164 10.58 5.77 4.75
N THR A 165 10.79 7.00 4.30
CA THR A 165 10.41 8.22 5.03
C THR A 165 8.89 8.28 5.24
N MET A 166 8.10 8.08 4.18
CA MET A 166 6.65 8.09 4.25
C MET A 166 6.13 7.06 5.26
N ARG A 167 6.61 5.80 5.19
CA ARG A 167 6.20 4.73 6.10
C ARG A 167 6.64 4.98 7.54
N GLY A 168 7.87 5.47 7.73
CA GLY A 168 8.39 5.80 9.06
C GLY A 168 7.54 6.87 9.74
N LEU A 169 7.20 7.94 9.03
CA LEU A 169 6.37 9.03 9.56
C LEU A 169 4.91 8.61 9.79
N LEU A 170 4.36 7.74 8.95
CA LEU A 170 3.01 7.18 9.19
C LEU A 170 2.99 6.28 10.43
N LEU A 171 4.02 5.46 10.63
CA LEU A 171 4.15 4.63 11.83
C LEU A 171 4.33 5.50 13.09
N ASP A 172 5.15 6.56 13.01
CA ASP A 172 5.28 7.57 14.07
C ASP A 172 3.93 8.18 14.40
N LEU A 173 3.20 8.70 13.40
CA LEU A 173 1.88 9.30 13.60
C LEU A 173 0.89 8.33 14.27
N ILE A 174 0.87 7.07 13.84
CA ILE A 174 0.03 6.03 14.45
C ILE A 174 0.42 5.78 15.91
N THR A 175 1.72 5.84 16.22
CA THR A 175 2.26 5.55 17.55
C THR A 175 2.08 6.71 18.52
N THR A 176 2.32 7.94 18.07
CA THR A 176 2.40 9.13 18.92
C THR A 176 1.14 9.99 18.86
N GLY A 177 0.37 9.90 17.78
CA GLY A 177 -0.74 10.81 17.49
C GLY A 177 -0.30 12.22 17.09
N ASP A 178 1.01 12.51 17.03
CA ASP A 178 1.53 13.85 16.72
C ASP A 178 1.45 14.17 15.23
N ARG A 179 0.23 14.48 14.77
CA ARG A 179 -0.03 14.90 13.39
C ARG A 179 0.77 16.14 13.01
N LYS A 180 0.95 17.08 13.93
CA LYS A 180 1.61 18.36 13.63
C LYS A 180 3.10 18.12 13.39
N GLY A 181 3.77 17.40 14.29
CA GLY A 181 5.20 17.10 14.18
C GLY A 181 5.52 16.21 12.98
N THR A 182 4.76 15.13 12.77
CA THR A 182 4.97 14.22 11.64
C THR A 182 4.73 14.90 10.28
N THR A 183 3.70 15.76 10.18
CA THR A 183 3.48 16.57 8.96
C THR A 183 4.62 17.56 8.74
N ALA A 184 5.12 18.21 9.79
CA ALA A 184 6.24 19.14 9.68
C ALA A 184 7.54 18.43 9.23
N ALA A 185 7.81 17.23 9.77
CA ALA A 185 8.95 16.41 9.37
C ALA A 185 8.86 15.98 7.89
N LEU A 186 7.66 15.62 7.43
CA LEU A 186 7.43 15.31 6.02
C LEU A 186 7.73 16.51 5.12
N LYS A 187 7.17 17.68 5.44
CA LYS A 187 7.40 18.92 4.65
C LYS A 187 8.87 19.33 4.64
N TYR A 188 9.55 19.18 5.77
CA TYR A 188 11.00 19.40 5.85
C TYR A 188 11.74 18.48 4.86
N PHE A 189 11.45 17.17 4.88
CA PHE A 189 12.08 16.22 3.94
C PHE A 189 11.74 16.54 2.48
N ALA A 190 10.47 16.83 2.17
CA ALA A 190 10.02 17.20 0.83
C ALA A 190 10.80 18.41 0.27
N SER A 191 11.02 19.44 1.09
CA SER A 191 11.78 20.62 0.69
C SER A 191 13.23 20.34 0.31
N LYS A 192 13.85 19.31 0.92
CA LYS A 192 15.23 18.89 0.62
C LYS A 192 15.32 18.08 -0.66
N MET A 193 14.26 17.34 -0.99
CA MET A 193 14.19 16.49 -2.18
C MET A 193 13.88 17.29 -3.45
N ALA A 194 13.08 18.36 -3.35
CA ALA A 194 12.74 19.24 -4.47
C ALA A 194 13.92 20.10 -4.98
N THR A 195 15.05 20.08 -4.28
CA THR A 195 16.29 20.72 -4.76
C THR A 195 17.24 19.63 -5.22
N PRO A 196 17.23 19.23 -6.52
CA PRO A 196 18.35 18.47 -7.03
C PRO A 196 19.58 19.33 -6.83
N GLY A 197 20.59 18.80 -6.14
CA GLY A 197 21.84 19.50 -5.93
C GLY A 197 22.36 20.04 -7.27
N LYS A 198 22.33 21.35 -7.46
CA LYS A 198 23.15 22.01 -8.48
C LYS A 198 24.61 21.72 -8.10
N GLY A 199 25.20 20.66 -8.63
CA GLY A 199 26.63 20.43 -8.50
C GLY A 199 27.07 18.99 -8.49
N ARG A 200 27.21 18.40 -9.68
CA ARG A 200 28.43 17.65 -10.02
C ARG A 200 28.70 17.68 -11.52
N LYS A 201 28.86 18.90 -12.05
CA LYS A 201 29.71 19.12 -13.23
C LYS A 201 31.09 19.53 -12.71
N GLY A 202 32.08 18.68 -12.93
CA GLY A 202 33.50 19.00 -12.73
C GLY A 202 34.17 18.24 -11.59
N ALA A 203 34.72 17.08 -11.92
CA ALA A 203 36.10 16.71 -11.59
C ALA A 203 36.55 15.68 -12.64
#